data_AF-A0A9W5Y191-F1
#
_entry.id   AF-A0A9W5Y191-F1
#
_cell.length_a   1.000
_cell.length_b   1.000
_cell.length_c   1.000
_cell.angle_alpha   90.00
_cell.angle_beta   90.00
_cell.angle_gamma   90.00
#
_symmetry.space_group_name_H-M   'P 1'
#
loop_
_entity.id
_entity.type
_entity.pdbx_description
1 polymer ?
#
loop_
_entity_poly.entity_id
_entity_poly.type
_entity_poly.pdbx_seq_one_letter_code
_entity_poly.pdbx_strand_id
1 'polypeptide(L)'
;MINDYLEVRNAEGMPKMVDETMSLAFLLNAKNGVRHYAIALTEAATPEVRAALNAQLNDAINLHEELTNLMIRKGWFHPVDLEKQFQMDMESSRNAVQIASLNLFPEDTSRLGDFATPYK
;
A
#
# COMPACT_ATOMS: atom_id res chain seq x y z
N MET A 1 -25.76 -9.50 1.65
CA MET A 1 -24.86 -8.33 1.71
C MET A 1 -23.92 -8.60 2.88
N ILE A 2 -22.60 -8.52 2.67
CA ILE A 2 -21.63 -8.71 3.76
C ILE A 2 -21.70 -7.43 4.60
N ASN A 3 -22.23 -7.53 5.81
CA ASN A 3 -22.56 -6.38 6.65
C ASN A 3 -21.42 -5.98 7.60
N ASP A 4 -20.45 -6.87 7.82
CA ASP A 4 -19.33 -6.61 8.74
C ASP A 4 -18.14 -7.53 8.41
N TYR A 5 -16.98 -6.94 8.13
CA TYR A 5 -15.71 -7.67 7.88
C TYR A 5 -14.87 -7.87 9.15
N LEU A 6 -15.33 -7.40 10.32
CA LEU A 6 -14.80 -7.82 11.62
C LEU A 6 -15.08 -9.32 11.88
N GLU A 7 -16.07 -9.89 11.19
CA GLU A 7 -16.27 -11.33 11.17
C GLU A 7 -15.17 -12.03 10.35
N VAL A 8 -14.43 -12.94 11.00
CA VAL A 8 -13.32 -13.70 10.39
C VAL A 8 -13.70 -14.38 9.07
N ARG A 9 -14.94 -14.87 8.95
CA ARG A 9 -15.45 -15.52 7.73
C ARG A 9 -15.55 -14.57 6.54
N ASN A 10 -15.81 -13.29 6.81
CA ASN A 10 -15.95 -12.28 5.76
C ASN A 10 -14.58 -11.69 5.40
N ALA A 11 -13.58 -11.76 6.29
CA ALA A 11 -12.20 -11.31 6.04
C ALA A 11 -11.35 -12.27 5.18
N GLU A 12 -11.90 -13.39 4.72
CA GLU A 12 -11.19 -14.36 3.89
C GLU A 12 -10.69 -13.70 2.58
N GLY A 13 -9.39 -13.81 2.29
CA GLY A 13 -8.77 -13.20 1.11
C GLY A 13 -8.29 -11.75 1.29
N MET A 14 -8.76 -11.02 2.31
CA MET A 14 -8.27 -9.65 2.60
C MET A 14 -6.76 -9.58 2.88
N PRO A 15 -6.15 -10.51 3.65
CA PRO A 15 -4.70 -10.46 3.89
C PRO A 15 -3.87 -10.46 2.59
N LYS A 16 -4.29 -11.23 1.58
CA LYS A 16 -3.62 -11.28 0.28
C LYS A 16 -3.76 -9.96 -0.49
N MET A 17 -4.93 -9.32 -0.44
CA MET A 17 -5.15 -8.00 -1.04
C MET A 17 -4.32 -6.93 -0.34
N VAL A 18 -4.19 -7.02 0.98
CA VAL A 18 -3.32 -6.13 1.78
C VAL A 18 -1.86 -6.29 1.36
N ASP A 19 -1.35 -7.52 1.22
CA ASP A 19 0.03 -7.75 0.76
C ASP A 19 0.29 -7.13 -0.61
N GLU A 20 -0.64 -7.29 -1.57
CA GLU A 20 -0.53 -6.72 -2.91
C GLU A 20 -0.51 -5.18 -2.89
N THR A 21 -1.49 -4.58 -2.21
CA THR A 21 -1.63 -3.11 -2.12
C THR A 21 -0.47 -2.47 -1.34
N MET A 22 -0.03 -3.08 -0.24
CA MET A 22 1.15 -2.63 0.51
C MET A 22 2.43 -2.73 -0.33
N SER A 23 2.58 -3.81 -1.13
CA SER A 23 3.73 -3.96 -2.03
C SER A 23 3.74 -2.87 -3.10
N LEU A 24 2.60 -2.54 -3.69
CA LEU A 24 2.49 -1.45 -4.67
C LEU A 24 2.82 -0.09 -4.06
N ALA A 25 2.30 0.21 -2.86
CA ALA A 25 2.60 1.45 -2.15
C ALA A 25 4.10 1.55 -1.81
N PHE A 26 4.71 0.43 -1.40
CA PHE A 26 6.13 0.38 -1.10
C PHE A 26 6.99 0.59 -2.36
N LEU A 27 6.58 0.01 -3.50
CA LEU A 27 7.26 0.19 -4.78
C LEU A 27 7.21 1.66 -5.24
N LEU A 28 6.08 2.32 -5.05
CA LEU A 28 5.93 3.76 -5.32
C LEU A 28 6.87 4.59 -4.42
N ASN A 29 6.95 4.26 -3.14
CA ASN A 29 7.86 4.94 -2.21
C ASN A 29 9.34 4.74 -2.59
N ALA A 30 9.75 3.53 -3.02
CA ALA A 30 11.10 3.29 -3.50
C ALA A 30 11.43 4.17 -4.73
N LYS A 31 10.51 4.27 -5.71
CA LYS A 31 10.67 5.15 -6.88
C LYS A 31 10.79 6.62 -6.50
N ASN A 32 9.97 7.07 -5.55
CA ASN A 32 10.05 8.43 -5.03
C ASN A 32 11.39 8.67 -4.32
N GLY A 33 11.88 7.70 -3.54
CA GLY A 33 13.21 7.74 -2.92
C GLY A 33 14.31 7.95 -3.95
N VAL A 34 14.33 7.15 -5.03
CA VAL A 34 15.28 7.30 -6.15
C VAL A 34 15.23 8.73 -6.72
N ARG A 35 14.03 9.25 -7.01
CA ARG A 35 13.86 10.61 -7.53
C ARG A 35 14.39 11.67 -6.55
N HIS A 36 14.06 11.55 -5.27
CA HIS A 36 14.45 12.51 -4.25
C HIS A 36 15.96 12.51 -4.02
N TYR A 37 16.60 11.33 -3.96
CA TYR A 37 18.06 11.24 -3.83
C TYR A 37 18.78 11.80 -5.04
N ALA A 38 18.27 11.56 -6.25
CA ALA A 38 18.82 12.14 -7.47
C ALA A 38 18.77 13.68 -7.44
N ILE A 39 17.66 14.28 -7.00
CA ILE A 39 17.54 15.74 -6.82
C ILE A 39 18.52 16.22 -5.74
N ALA A 40 18.52 15.59 -4.57
CA ALA A 40 19.38 15.99 -3.45
C ALA A 40 20.88 15.92 -3.80
N LEU A 41 21.30 14.96 -4.63
CA LEU A 41 22.68 14.87 -5.12
C LEU A 41 23.12 16.12 -5.90
N THR A 42 22.21 16.75 -6.65
CA THR A 42 22.50 17.98 -7.40
C THR A 42 22.64 19.20 -6.50
N GLU A 43 22.04 19.16 -5.30
CA GLU A 43 22.05 20.24 -4.31
C GLU A 43 23.12 20.05 -3.23
N ALA A 44 23.77 18.89 -3.18
CA ALA A 44 24.75 18.54 -2.16
C ALA A 44 26.06 19.35 -2.30
N ALA A 45 26.31 20.22 -1.31
CA ALA A 45 27.47 21.11 -1.26
C ALA A 45 28.78 20.42 -0.84
N THR A 46 28.70 19.38 0.02
CA THR A 46 29.90 18.71 0.55
C THR A 46 30.10 17.31 -0.04
N PRO A 47 31.36 16.86 -0.21
CA PRO A 47 31.67 15.51 -0.71
C PRO A 47 31.09 14.39 0.16
N GLU A 48 31.06 14.58 1.48
CA GLU A 48 30.60 13.58 2.44
C GLU A 48 29.08 13.36 2.32
N VAL A 49 28.31 14.44 2.19
CA VAL A 49 26.86 14.36 1.97
C VAL A 49 26.57 13.74 0.62
N ARG A 50 27.32 14.11 -0.43
CA ARG A 50 27.18 13.51 -1.76
C ARG A 50 27.46 12.01 -1.76
N ALA A 51 28.47 11.56 -1.01
CA ALA A 51 28.78 10.14 -0.88
C ALA A 51 27.64 9.37 -0.19
N ALA A 52 27.08 9.91 0.91
CA ALA A 52 25.95 9.30 1.62
C ALA A 52 24.69 9.21 0.74
N LEU A 53 24.34 10.29 0.04
CA LEU A 53 23.18 10.32 -0.86
C LEU A 53 23.35 9.37 -2.05
N ASN A 54 24.57 9.22 -2.58
CA ASN A 54 24.85 8.23 -3.63
C ASN A 54 24.65 6.79 -3.14
N ALA A 55 25.08 6.48 -1.91
CA ALA A 55 24.84 5.17 -1.32
C ALA A 55 23.32 4.90 -1.17
N GLN A 56 22.58 5.86 -0.61
CA GLN A 56 21.12 5.76 -0.46
C GLN A 56 20.37 5.64 -1.79
N LEU A 57 20.82 6.35 -2.83
CA LEU A 57 20.28 6.22 -4.18
C LEU A 57 20.45 4.79 -4.70
N ASN A 58 21.66 4.23 -4.58
CA ASN A 58 21.93 2.86 -5.02
C ASN A 58 21.11 1.83 -4.23
N ASP A 59 20.98 2.00 -2.91
CA ASP A 59 20.15 1.15 -2.06
C ASP A 59 18.68 1.21 -2.48
N ALA A 60 18.15 2.40 -2.80
CA ALA A 60 16.79 2.57 -3.27
C ALA A 60 16.53 1.92 -4.65
N ILE A 61 17.53 1.96 -5.55
CA ILE A 61 17.47 1.27 -6.85
C ILE A 61 17.45 -0.24 -6.65
N ASN A 62 18.34 -0.78 -5.82
CA ASN A 62 18.38 -2.21 -5.51
C ASN A 62 17.07 -2.68 -4.86
N LEU A 63 16.55 -1.91 -3.90
CA LEU A 63 15.27 -2.20 -3.26
C LEU A 63 14.11 -2.21 -4.26
N HIS A 64 14.07 -1.25 -5.19
CA HIS A 64 13.08 -1.22 -6.26
C HIS A 64 13.15 -2.49 -7.12
N GLU A 65 14.36 -2.96 -7.48
CA GLU A 65 14.55 -4.19 -8.25
C GLU A 65 14.07 -5.42 -7.48
N GLU A 66 14.51 -5.59 -6.22
CA GLU A 66 14.11 -6.73 -5.39
C GLU A 66 12.59 -6.81 -5.22
N LEU A 67 11.95 -5.67 -4.96
CA LEU A 67 10.51 -5.57 -4.77
C LEU A 67 9.75 -5.83 -6.08
N THR A 68 10.21 -5.26 -7.20
CA THR A 68 9.62 -5.52 -8.52
C THR A 68 9.69 -7.01 -8.86
N ASN A 69 10.84 -7.63 -8.64
CA ASN A 69 11.04 -9.06 -8.88
C ASN A 69 10.14 -9.92 -7.98
N LEU A 70 9.98 -9.55 -6.71
CA LEU A 70 9.03 -10.21 -5.80
C LEU A 70 7.59 -10.11 -6.32
N MET A 71 7.15 -8.90 -6.68
CA MET A 71 5.78 -8.66 -7.17
C MET A 71 5.50 -9.42 -8.47
N ILE A 72 6.47 -9.50 -9.39
CA ILE A 72 6.36 -10.33 -10.61
C ILE A 72 6.21 -11.80 -10.24
N ARG A 73 7.07 -12.35 -9.36
CA ARG A 73 7.00 -13.76 -8.95
C ARG A 73 5.68 -14.11 -8.26
N LYS A 74 5.10 -13.15 -7.51
CA LYS A 74 3.82 -13.31 -6.83
C LYS A 74 2.61 -13.10 -7.74
N GLY A 75 2.83 -12.57 -8.95
CA GLY A 75 1.75 -12.22 -9.88
C GLY A 75 1.00 -10.95 -9.50
N TRP A 76 1.62 -10.09 -8.70
CA TRP A 76 1.08 -8.78 -8.27
C TRP A 76 1.51 -7.63 -9.20
N PHE A 77 2.38 -7.91 -10.18
CA PHE A 77 2.84 -6.92 -11.12
C PHE A 77 3.23 -7.57 -12.45
N HIS A 78 2.77 -6.98 -13.55
CA HIS A 78 2.91 -7.48 -14.92
C HIS A 78 3.51 -6.39 -15.83
N PRO A 79 4.82 -6.10 -15.72
CA PRO A 79 5.43 -4.97 -16.43
C PRO A 79 5.49 -5.12 -17.96
N VAL A 80 5.42 -6.35 -18.47
CA VAL A 80 5.50 -6.64 -19.92
C VAL A 80 4.11 -6.91 -20.51
N ASP A 81 3.22 -7.53 -19.74
CA ASP A 81 1.85 -7.87 -20.16
C ASP A 81 0.88 -6.78 -19.68
N LEU A 82 0.76 -5.72 -20.49
CA LEU A 82 -0.04 -4.54 -20.16
C LEU A 82 -1.54 -4.84 -20.11
N GLU A 83 -2.02 -5.78 -20.93
CA GLU A 83 -3.43 -6.19 -20.91
C GLU A 83 -3.76 -6.86 -19.58
N LYS A 84 -2.90 -7.77 -19.13
CA LYS A 84 -3.06 -8.42 -17.83
C LYS A 84 -2.91 -7.44 -16.67
N GLN A 85 -1.94 -6.52 -16.74
CA GLN A 85 -1.78 -5.46 -15.73
C GLN A 85 -3.06 -4.60 -15.65
N PHE A 86 -3.60 -4.19 -16.79
CA PHE A 86 -4.81 -3.37 -16.86
C PHE A 86 -6.03 -4.09 -16.25
N GLN A 87 -6.21 -5.38 -16.54
CA GLN A 87 -7.29 -6.17 -15.93
C GLN A 87 -7.16 -6.23 -14.41
N MET A 88 -5.95 -6.47 -13.90
CA MET A 88 -5.68 -6.48 -12.45
C MET A 88 -5.91 -5.10 -11.82
N ASP A 89 -5.51 -4.02 -12.47
CA ASP A 89 -5.76 -2.65 -12.01
C ASP A 89 -7.27 -2.33 -11.93
N MET A 90 -8.05 -2.83 -12.89
CA MET A 90 -9.51 -2.71 -12.88
C MET A 90 -10.16 -3.50 -11.73
N GLU A 91 -9.66 -4.71 -11.45
CA GLU A 91 -10.11 -5.50 -10.30
C GLU A 91 -9.77 -4.82 -8.97
N SER A 92 -8.54 -4.34 -8.82
CA SER A 92 -8.08 -3.58 -7.66
C SER A 92 -8.93 -2.33 -7.42
N SER A 93 -9.25 -1.59 -8.49
CA SER A 93 -10.13 -0.41 -8.43
C SER A 93 -11.55 -0.76 -7.96
N ARG A 94 -12.12 -1.87 -8.43
CA ARG A 94 -13.44 -2.34 -7.97
C ARG A 94 -13.39 -2.76 -6.51
N ASN A 95 -12.35 -3.47 -6.08
CA ASN A 95 -12.16 -3.88 -4.69
C ASN A 95 -12.06 -2.65 -3.77
N ALA A 96 -11.34 -1.61 -4.18
CA ALA A 96 -11.24 -0.36 -3.43
C ALA A 96 -12.62 0.31 -3.22
N VAL A 97 -13.46 0.36 -4.27
CA VAL A 97 -14.82 0.88 -4.17
C VAL A 97 -15.70 0.03 -3.24
N GLN A 98 -15.57 -1.30 -3.32
CA GLN A 98 -16.29 -2.22 -2.43
C GLN A 98 -15.91 -1.98 -0.98
N ILE A 99 -14.60 -1.92 -0.67
CA ILE A 99 -14.08 -1.65 0.68
C ILE A 99 -14.56 -0.29 1.19
N ALA A 100 -14.54 0.74 0.35
CA ALA A 100 -15.01 2.08 0.73
C ALA A 100 -16.52 2.12 1.02
N SER A 101 -17.29 1.18 0.48
CA SER A 101 -18.74 1.06 0.71
C SER A 101 -19.10 0.25 1.95
N LEU A 102 -18.10 -0.25 2.70
CA LEU A 102 -18.31 -1.09 3.87
C LEU A 102 -18.66 -0.26 5.11
N ASN A 103 -19.55 -0.80 5.93
CA ASN A 103 -19.82 -0.25 7.26
C ASN A 103 -18.80 -0.80 8.27
N LEU A 104 -17.58 -0.24 8.25
CA LEU A 104 -16.46 -0.72 9.08
C LEU A 104 -16.47 -0.18 10.51
N PHE A 105 -17.25 0.87 10.77
CA PHE A 105 -17.27 1.55 12.04
C PHE A 105 -18.72 1.72 12.50
N PRO A 106 -18.99 1.58 13.81
CA PRO A 106 -20.32 1.84 14.33
C PRO A 106 -20.69 3.32 14.12
N GLU A 107 -21.95 3.59 13.81
CA GLU A 107 -22.46 4.97 13.67
C GLU A 107 -22.33 5.75 14.99
N ASP A 108 -22.46 5.05 16.12
CA ASP A 108 -22.20 5.60 17.45
C ASP A 108 -20.96 4.95 18.08
N THR A 109 -19.98 5.78 18.43
CA THR A 109 -18.76 5.38 19.16
C THR A 109 -18.84 5.75 20.64
N SER A 110 -20.01 6.24 21.11
CA SER A 110 -20.22 6.59 22.49
C SER A 110 -20.05 5.36 23.38
N ARG A 111 -19.23 5.50 24.41
CA ARG A 111 -19.08 4.46 25.44
C ARG A 111 -20.31 4.35 26.34
N LEU A 112 -21.33 5.18 26.13
CA LEU A 112 -22.55 5.23 26.95
C LEU A 112 -23.54 4.11 26.59
N GLY A 113 -23.47 3.55 25.38
CA GLY A 113 -24.48 2.63 24.82
C GLY A 113 -24.71 1.31 25.58
N ASP A 114 -23.74 0.86 26.39
CA ASP A 114 -23.85 -0.37 27.21
C ASP A 114 -23.97 -0.09 28.72
N PHE A 115 -23.83 1.17 29.15
CA PHE A 115 -24.13 1.51 30.53
C PHE A 115 -25.63 1.70 30.62
N ALA A 116 -26.29 0.90 31.44
CA ALA A 116 -27.66 1.14 31.87
C ALA A 116 -27.73 2.46 32.65
N THR A 117 -27.67 3.60 31.96
CA THR A 117 -28.13 4.87 32.53
C THR A 117 -29.65 4.82 32.45
N PRO A 118 -30.37 4.77 33.59
CA PRO A 118 -31.80 4.89 33.56
C PRO A 118 -32.11 6.27 32.97
N TYR A 119 -32.76 6.30 31.81
CA TYR A 119 -33.35 7.54 31.32
C TYR A 119 -34.26 8.09 32.43
N LYS A 120 -34.00 9.33 32.86
CA LYS A 120 -34.94 10.13 33.65
C LYS A 120 -35.84 10.92 32.73
#